data_AF-A0A2V9AJT4-F1
#
_entry.id   AF-A0A2V9AJT4-F1
#
_cell.length_a   1.000
_cell.length_b   1.000
_cell.length_c   1.000
_cell.angle_alpha   90.00
_cell.angle_beta   90.00
_cell.angle_gamma   90.00
#
_symmetry.space_group_name_H-M   'P 1'
#
loop_
_entity.id
_entity.type
_entity.pdbx_description
1 polymer ?
#
loop_
_entity_poly.entity_id
_entity_poly.type
_entity_poly.pdbx_seq_one_letter_code
_entity_poly.pdbx_strand_id
1 'polypeptide(L)'
;MVISSPSTEELRKLLERFESETFGIRVGNAAQTADVALEGDLSKRGLDAYQQAYTRYTFCAVCEPQDGWVTILSEALWASEIIRRLRPAVQRFDVHIARPN
;
A
#
# COMPACT_ATOMS: atom_id res chain seq x y z
N MET A 1 9.33 4.10 5.04
CA MET A 1 9.79 5.48 4.78
C MET A 1 8.58 6.38 4.68
N VAL A 2 8.49 7.43 5.49
CA VAL A 2 7.38 8.40 5.46
C VAL A 2 7.98 9.75 5.05
N ILE A 3 7.57 10.31 3.91
CA ILE A 3 7.90 11.69 3.53
C ILE A 3 6.65 12.54 3.72
N SER A 4 6.72 13.49 4.65
CA SER A 4 5.57 14.31 5.05
C SER A 4 5.16 15.37 4.00
N SER A 5 6.06 15.74 3.08
CA SER A 5 5.79 16.62 1.93
C SER A 5 6.92 16.49 0.90
N PRO A 6 6.92 15.45 0.06
CA PRO A 6 7.97 15.25 -0.93
C PRO A 6 7.93 16.33 -2.03
N SER A 7 9.08 16.82 -2.43
CA SER A 7 9.24 17.60 -3.66
C SER A 7 8.95 16.73 -4.89
N THR A 8 8.65 17.34 -6.04
CA THR A 8 8.40 16.64 -7.31
C THR A 8 9.55 15.71 -7.70
N GLU A 9 10.79 16.10 -7.41
CA GLU A 9 11.98 15.33 -7.74
C GLU A 9 12.21 14.15 -6.78
N GLU A 10 11.86 14.31 -5.50
CA GLU A 10 11.83 13.19 -4.55
C GLU A 10 10.72 12.20 -4.89
N LEU A 11 9.55 12.70 -5.31
CA LEU A 11 8.47 11.88 -5.85
C LEU A 11 8.92 11.10 -7.08
N ARG A 12 9.62 11.72 -8.03
CA ARG A 12 10.13 11.05 -9.24
C ARG A 12 11.14 9.94 -8.89
N LYS A 13 12.11 10.22 -8.03
CA LYS A 13 13.09 9.21 -7.59
C LYS A 13 12.46 8.09 -6.76
N LEU A 14 11.43 8.41 -5.98
CA LEU A 14 10.59 7.42 -5.31
C LEU A 14 9.91 6.55 -6.35
N LEU A 15 9.23 7.13 -7.33
CA LEU A 15 8.53 6.42 -8.40
C LEU A 15 9.48 5.53 -9.23
N GLU A 16 10.66 6.02 -9.60
CA GLU A 16 11.68 5.25 -10.32
C GLU A 16 12.21 4.06 -9.51
N ARG A 17 12.40 4.26 -8.20
CA ARG A 17 12.74 3.16 -7.29
C ARG A 17 11.56 2.18 -7.11
N PHE A 18 10.33 2.70 -7.09
CA PHE A 18 9.10 1.93 -6.93
C PHE A 18 8.73 1.10 -8.15
N GLU A 19 9.15 1.50 -9.35
CA GLU A 19 8.91 0.77 -10.59
C GLU A 19 9.56 -0.63 -10.57
N SER A 20 10.61 -0.80 -9.75
CA SER A 20 11.36 -2.04 -9.59
C SER A 20 11.04 -2.85 -8.31
N GLU A 21 10.25 -2.32 -7.39
CA GLU A 21 10.02 -2.93 -6.06
C GLU A 21 8.51 -3.06 -5.77
N THR A 22 8.06 -4.28 -5.47
CA THR A 22 6.70 -4.50 -4.92
C THR A 22 6.62 -3.92 -3.51
N PHE A 23 5.83 -2.87 -3.31
CA PHE A 23 5.78 -2.13 -2.04
C PHE A 23 4.44 -2.23 -1.34
N GLY A 24 4.45 -2.12 -0.01
CA GLY A 24 3.24 -1.97 0.78
C GLY A 24 3.20 -0.63 1.51
N ILE A 25 2.13 0.14 1.29
CA ILE A 25 1.81 1.33 2.09
C ILE A 25 1.03 0.86 3.31
N ARG A 26 1.28 1.45 4.49
CA ARG A 26 0.56 1.15 5.73
C ARG A 26 -0.09 2.42 6.26
N VAL A 27 -1.32 2.31 6.75
CA VAL A 27 -2.04 3.44 7.35
C VAL A 27 -2.67 3.04 8.68
N GLY A 28 -2.64 3.97 9.63
CA GLY A 28 -3.15 3.80 11.00
C GLY A 28 -2.14 4.25 12.04
N ASN A 29 -2.52 4.24 13.32
CA ASN A 29 -1.64 4.69 14.40
C ASN A 29 -0.35 3.88 14.49
N ALA A 30 -0.41 2.56 14.24
CA ALA A 30 0.77 1.70 14.20
C ALA A 30 1.74 2.04 13.07
N ALA A 31 1.33 2.78 12.04
CA ALA A 31 2.18 3.21 10.94
C ALA A 31 3.03 4.46 11.27
N GLN A 32 2.76 5.13 12.41
CA GLN A 32 3.51 6.32 12.84
C GLN A 32 4.95 5.97 13.27
N THR A 33 5.18 4.72 13.68
CA THR A 33 6.50 4.19 14.05
C THR A 33 6.94 3.11 13.07
N ALA A 34 8.26 2.94 12.93
CA ALA A 34 8.83 1.85 12.14
C ALA A 34 8.38 0.50 12.69
N ASP A 35 7.97 -0.42 11.80
CA ASP A 35 7.59 -1.78 12.17
C ASP A 35 8.73 -2.71 11.77
N VAL A 36 9.74 -2.76 12.66
CA VAL A 36 10.99 -3.48 12.42
C VAL A 36 10.75 -4.97 12.16
N ALA A 37 9.71 -5.55 12.79
CA ALA A 37 9.35 -6.94 12.57
C ALA A 37 8.83 -7.15 11.14
N LEU A 38 7.93 -6.29 10.65
CA LEU A 38 7.47 -6.36 9.27
C LEU A 38 8.61 -6.08 8.28
N GLU A 39 9.42 -5.06 8.52
CA GLU A 39 10.54 -4.72 7.62
C GLU A 39 11.54 -5.88 7.51
N GLY A 40 11.86 -6.52 8.64
CA GLY A 40 12.65 -7.75 8.67
C GLY A 40 11.99 -8.91 7.93
N ASP A 41 10.68 -9.09 8.07
CA ASP A 41 9.96 -10.16 7.40
C ASP A 41 9.78 -9.93 5.90
N LEU A 42 9.59 -8.68 5.46
CA LEU A 42 9.52 -8.31 4.04
C LEU A 42 10.82 -8.67 3.33
N SER A 43 11.97 -8.43 3.97
CA SER A 43 13.28 -8.80 3.40
C SER A 43 13.46 -10.30 3.20
N LYS A 44 12.69 -11.14 3.90
CA LYS A 44 12.83 -12.61 3.89
C LYS A 44 11.74 -13.30 3.08
N ARG A 45 10.50 -12.82 3.18
CA ARG A 45 9.29 -13.48 2.67
C ARG A 45 8.57 -12.66 1.60
N GLY A 46 9.06 -11.45 1.30
CA GLY A 46 8.38 -10.55 0.37
C GLY A 46 6.94 -10.29 0.82
N LEU A 47 6.00 -10.30 -0.14
CA LEU A 47 4.61 -9.97 0.11
C LEU A 47 3.89 -10.83 1.15
N ASP A 48 4.30 -12.08 1.34
CA ASP A 48 3.68 -12.97 2.33
C ASP A 48 3.83 -12.44 3.77
N ALA A 49 4.86 -11.62 4.03
CA ALA A 49 5.05 -10.97 5.32
C ALA A 49 3.91 -10.00 5.67
N TYR A 50 3.32 -9.37 4.65
CA TYR A 50 2.23 -8.43 4.86
C TYR A 50 0.96 -9.13 5.35
N GLN A 51 0.73 -10.40 4.97
CA GLN A 51 -0.45 -11.19 5.37
C GLN A 51 -0.65 -11.27 6.88
N GLN A 52 0.43 -11.46 7.62
CA GLN A 52 0.40 -11.56 9.08
C GLN A 52 0.36 -10.18 9.74
N ALA A 53 0.78 -9.13 9.05
CA ALA A 53 0.91 -7.79 9.59
C ALA A 53 -0.33 -6.91 9.38
N TYR A 54 -1.22 -7.24 8.45
CA TYR A 54 -2.42 -6.43 8.12
C TYR A 54 -3.29 -6.11 9.34
N THR A 55 -3.43 -7.06 10.26
CA THR A 55 -4.21 -6.90 11.50
C THR A 55 -3.72 -5.74 12.38
N ARG A 56 -2.48 -5.29 12.19
CA ARG A 56 -1.85 -4.20 12.94
C ARG A 56 -2.16 -2.83 12.35
N TYR A 57 -2.72 -2.76 11.13
CA TYR A 57 -2.94 -1.53 10.38
C TYR A 57 -4.42 -1.34 10.02
N THR A 58 -4.82 -0.09 9.80
CA THR A 58 -6.15 0.24 9.30
C THR A 58 -6.31 -0.26 7.87
N PHE A 59 -5.31 -0.05 7.02
CA PHE A 59 -5.18 -0.73 5.74
C PHE A 59 -3.71 -0.80 5.32
N CYS A 60 -3.43 -1.77 4.45
CA CYS A 60 -2.21 -1.84 3.67
C CYS A 60 -2.55 -1.79 2.18
N ALA A 61 -1.69 -1.20 1.36
CA ALA A 61 -1.83 -1.22 -0.10
C ALA A 61 -0.56 -1.80 -0.71
N VAL A 62 -0.67 -2.95 -1.35
CA VAL A 62 0.41 -3.64 -2.05
C VAL A 62 0.39 -3.23 -3.52
N CYS A 63 1.50 -2.72 -4.03
CA CYS A 63 1.61 -2.31 -5.43
C CYS A 63 2.40 -3.34 -6.23
N GLU A 64 1.78 -3.84 -7.29
CA GLU A 64 2.27 -4.89 -8.18
C GLU A 64 2.46 -4.26 -9.57
N PRO A 65 3.54 -3.48 -9.79
CA PRO A 65 3.72 -2.69 -11.01
C PRO A 65 3.83 -3.53 -12.28
N GLN A 66 4.32 -4.77 -12.16
CA GLN A 66 4.45 -5.73 -13.26
C GLN A 66 3.07 -6.13 -13.82
N ASP A 67 2.07 -6.25 -12.94
CA ASP A 67 0.71 -6.62 -13.31
C ASP A 67 -0.22 -5.40 -13.44
N GLY A 68 0.25 -4.21 -13.05
CA GLY A 68 -0.50 -2.96 -13.09
C GLY A 68 -1.57 -2.84 -12.00
N TRP A 69 -1.43 -3.60 -10.90
CA TRP A 69 -2.42 -3.64 -9.82
C TRP A 69 -1.95 -2.97 -8.54
N VAL A 70 -2.90 -2.42 -7.80
CA VAL A 70 -2.73 -2.04 -6.40
C VAL A 70 -3.77 -2.78 -5.58
N THR A 71 -3.32 -3.69 -4.74
CA THR A 71 -4.15 -4.54 -3.89
C THR A 71 -4.28 -3.91 -2.51
N ILE A 72 -5.48 -3.46 -2.15
CA ILE A 72 -5.75 -2.89 -0.82
C ILE A 72 -6.27 -3.99 0.11
N LEU A 73 -5.63 -4.11 1.27
CA LEU A 73 -5.89 -5.14 2.26
C LEU A 73 -6.25 -4.47 3.59
N SER A 74 -7.35 -4.92 4.21
CA SER A 74 -7.84 -4.36 5.47
C SER A 74 -8.63 -5.42 6.23
N GLU A 75 -8.39 -5.48 7.54
CA GLU A 75 -9.20 -6.23 8.51
C GLU A 75 -10.27 -5.34 9.18
N ALA A 76 -10.12 -4.01 9.04
CA ALA A 76 -10.99 -3.03 9.70
C ALA A 76 -12.14 -2.54 8.81
N LEU A 77 -11.95 -2.58 7.49
CA LEU A 77 -12.89 -2.04 6.52
C LEU A 77 -13.29 -3.11 5.51
N TRP A 78 -14.59 -3.23 5.28
CA TRP A 78 -15.14 -4.04 4.20
C TRP A 78 -14.69 -3.51 2.83
N ALA A 79 -14.49 -4.41 1.87
CA ALA A 79 -14.14 -4.04 0.49
C ALA A 79 -15.11 -2.99 -0.11
N SER A 80 -16.40 -3.07 0.21
CA SER A 80 -17.41 -2.09 -0.21
C SER A 80 -17.13 -0.67 0.31
N GLU A 81 -16.71 -0.55 1.56
CA GLU A 81 -16.42 0.72 2.21
C GLU A 81 -15.10 1.31 1.68
N ILE A 82 -14.09 0.47 1.46
CA ILE A 82 -12.84 0.87 0.79
C ILE A 82 -13.15 1.44 -0.60
N ILE A 83 -13.93 0.72 -1.42
CA ILE A 83 -14.29 1.16 -2.77
C ILE A 83 -15.05 2.47 -2.74
N ARG A 84 -16.01 2.63 -1.81
CA ARG A 84 -16.80 3.86 -1.66
C ARG A 84 -15.90 5.07 -1.37
N ARG A 85 -14.87 4.90 -0.54
CA ARG A 85 -13.91 5.97 -0.17
C ARG A 85 -12.84 6.20 -1.23
N LEU A 86 -12.39 5.16 -1.92
CA LEU A 86 -11.34 5.23 -2.93
C LEU A 86 -11.85 5.89 -4.21
N ARG A 87 -13.07 5.54 -4.65
CA ARG A 87 -13.62 5.95 -5.95
C ARG A 87 -13.56 7.47 -6.20
N PRO A 88 -13.94 8.36 -5.26
CA PRO A 88 -13.78 9.81 -5.45
C PRO A 88 -12.32 10.26 -5.58
N ALA A 89 -11.41 9.64 -4.82
CA ALA A 89 -9.99 10.00 -4.80
C ALA A 89 -9.28 9.61 -6.11
N VAL A 90 -9.72 8.53 -6.75
CA VAL A 90 -9.11 8.01 -7.97
C VAL A 90 -9.87 8.34 -9.25
N GLN A 91 -11.00 9.05 -9.15
CA GLN A 91 -11.90 9.33 -10.28
C GLN A 91 -11.21 10.02 -11.48
N ARG A 92 -10.14 10.78 -11.24
CA ARG A 92 -9.39 11.50 -12.28
C ARG A 92 -8.37 10.62 -13.01
N PHE A 93 -8.12 9.41 -12.52
CA PHE A 93 -7.20 8.46 -13.13
C PHE A 93 -7.98 7.37 -13.86
N ASP A 94 -7.42 6.85 -14.94
CA ASP A 94 -7.97 5.70 -15.66
C ASP A 94 -7.63 4.41 -14.91
N VAL A 95 -8.33 4.18 -13.79
CA VAL A 95 -8.11 3.03 -12.92
C VAL A 95 -9.34 2.13 -12.86
N HIS A 96 -9.11 0.83 -13.01
CA HIS A 96 -10.14 -0.18 -12.79
C HIS A 96 -10.18 -0.58 -11.31
N ILE A 97 -11.38 -0.66 -10.73
CA ILE A 97 -11.58 -1.09 -9.34
C ILE A 97 -12.33 -2.41 -9.34
N ALA A 98 -11.64 -3.48 -8.95
CA ALA A 98 -12.21 -4.82 -8.80
C ALA A 98 -12.33 -5.21 -7.31
N ARG A 99 -13.30 -6.07 -6.99
CA ARG A 99 -13.30 -6.82 -5.72
C ARG A 99 -12.63 -8.17 -5.95
N PRO A 100 -11.82 -8.67 -5.02
CA PRO A 100 -11.42 -10.07 -5.04
C PRO A 100 -12.69 -10.93 -4.89
N ASN A 101 -12.78 -12.00 -5.69
CA ASN A 101 -13.89 -12.97 -5.67
C ASN A 101 -13.73 -13.96 -4.52
#